data_AF-A0A948AM21-F1
#
_entry.id   AF-A0A948AM21-F1
#
_cell.length_a   1.000
_cell.length_b   1.000
_cell.length_c   1.000
_cell.angle_alpha   90.00
_cell.angle_beta   90.00
_cell.angle_gamma   90.00
#
_symmetry.space_group_name_H-M   'P 1'
#
loop_
_entity.id
_entity.type
_entity.pdbx_description
1 polymer ?
#
loop_
_entity_poly.entity_id
_entity_poly.type
_entity_poly.pdbx_seq_one_letter_code
_entity_poly.pdbx_strand_id
1 'polypeptide(L)'
;RLPGGAAAAIPDFFGNLLADAPAGDCWRLKEGGQIDLHGDGTLWHGDTLITHLPPNLLAAAEAAALPAIVLGLLALATGEIDGDRRLKSVLPKVDSAAKDLMLMTVCRLCG
;
A
#
# COMPACT_ATOMS: atom_id res chain seq x y z
N ARG A 1 -19.60 -4.20 3.17
CA ARG A 1 -18.33 -4.83 3.63
C ARG A 1 -17.78 -5.72 2.52
N LEU A 2 -16.47 -5.69 2.23
CA LEU A 2 -15.81 -6.73 1.42
C LEU A 2 -16.00 -8.08 2.13
N PRO A 3 -16.37 -9.18 1.45
CA PRO A 3 -16.32 -10.51 2.05
C PRO A 3 -14.89 -10.77 2.54
N GLY A 4 -14.71 -10.97 3.85
CA GLY A 4 -13.37 -11.15 4.45
C GLY A 4 -12.58 -9.87 4.77
N GLY A 5 -13.13 -8.67 4.52
CA GLY A 5 -12.50 -7.40 4.87
C GLY A 5 -11.37 -6.97 3.92
N ALA A 6 -10.69 -5.85 4.25
CA ALA A 6 -9.60 -5.31 3.43
C ALA A 6 -8.44 -6.32 3.29
N ALA A 7 -8.14 -7.08 4.35
CA ALA A 7 -7.12 -8.12 4.35
C ALA A 7 -7.34 -9.17 3.25
N ALA A 8 -8.58 -9.59 3.02
CA ALA A 8 -8.92 -10.57 2.00
C ALA A 8 -8.80 -10.02 0.57
N ALA A 9 -8.88 -8.70 0.38
CA ALA A 9 -8.76 -8.08 -0.93
C ALA A 9 -7.30 -7.81 -1.33
N ILE A 10 -6.36 -7.69 -0.39
CA ILE A 10 -4.95 -7.38 -0.71
C ILE A 10 -4.37 -8.34 -1.76
N PRO A 11 -4.54 -9.67 -1.68
CA PRO A 11 -4.04 -10.59 -2.70
C PRO A 11 -4.65 -10.36 -4.09
N ASP A 12 -5.92 -9.96 -4.19
CA ASP A 12 -6.60 -9.74 -5.47
C ASP A 12 -6.01 -8.55 -6.24
N PHE A 13 -5.61 -7.49 -5.53
CA PHE A 13 -5.07 -6.27 -6.15
C PHE A 13 -3.55 -6.33 -6.33
N PHE A 14 -2.82 -6.90 -5.36
CA PHE A 14 -1.36 -6.87 -5.36
C PHE A 14 -0.71 -8.22 -5.72
N GLY A 15 -1.39 -9.35 -5.59
CA GLY A 15 -0.78 -10.69 -5.75
C GLY A 15 -0.22 -10.96 -7.15
N ASN A 16 -0.73 -10.28 -8.18
CA ASN A 16 -0.17 -10.37 -9.52
C ASN A 16 1.09 -9.52 -9.72
N LEU A 17 1.34 -8.52 -8.86
CA LEU A 17 2.49 -7.63 -8.90
C LEU A 17 3.66 -8.13 -8.04
N LEU A 18 3.35 -8.86 -6.96
CA LEU A 18 4.34 -9.30 -5.98
C LEU A 18 4.91 -10.69 -6.30
N ALA A 19 6.20 -10.88 -6.07
CA ALA A 19 6.88 -12.17 -6.22
C ALA A 19 6.43 -13.17 -5.14
N ASP A 20 6.06 -12.66 -3.96
CA ASP A 20 5.58 -13.43 -2.83
C ASP A 20 4.21 -12.92 -2.37
N ALA A 21 3.56 -13.66 -1.47
CA ALA A 21 2.35 -13.18 -0.83
C ALA A 21 2.62 -11.85 -0.08
N PRO A 22 1.70 -10.87 -0.14
CA PRO A 22 1.85 -9.59 0.55
C PRO A 22 1.89 -9.80 2.06
N ALA A 23 3.08 -9.70 2.65
CA ALA A 23 3.31 -9.92 4.07
C ALA A 23 4.44 -9.02 4.59
N GLY A 24 4.33 -8.60 5.85
CA GLY A 24 5.33 -7.80 6.53
C GLY A 24 5.63 -6.45 5.85
N ASP A 25 6.86 -5.98 6.07
CA ASP A 25 7.34 -4.65 5.72
C ASP A 25 8.27 -4.63 4.50
N CYS A 26 8.38 -5.74 3.77
CA CYS A 26 9.18 -5.85 2.55
C CYS A 26 8.41 -6.60 1.48
N TRP A 27 8.07 -5.92 0.39
CA TRP A 27 7.30 -6.48 -0.73
C TRP A 27 8.16 -6.55 -1.98
N ARG A 28 8.54 -7.77 -2.38
CA ARG A 28 9.30 -8.00 -3.62
C ARG A 28 8.38 -8.00 -4.84
N LEU A 29 8.81 -7.36 -5.93
CA LEU A 29 8.03 -7.23 -7.15
C LEU A 29 8.44 -8.28 -8.20
N LYS A 30 7.48 -8.80 -8.96
CA LYS A 30 7.76 -9.78 -10.05
C LYS A 30 8.65 -9.20 -11.15
N GLU A 31 8.55 -7.90 -11.39
CA GLU A 31 9.31 -7.20 -12.43
C GLU A 31 10.70 -6.76 -11.94
N GLY A 32 11.07 -7.12 -10.69
CA GLY A 32 12.28 -6.68 -10.03
C GLY A 32 12.06 -5.45 -9.15
N GLY A 33 12.94 -5.28 -8.16
CA GLY A 33 12.80 -4.26 -7.12
C GLY A 33 11.93 -4.71 -5.95
N GLN A 34 11.85 -3.86 -4.94
CA GLN A 34 11.09 -4.11 -3.71
C GLN A 34 10.60 -2.80 -3.09
N ILE A 35 9.49 -2.88 -2.38
CA ILE A 35 8.98 -1.81 -1.53
C ILE A 35 9.32 -2.15 -0.09
N ASP A 36 10.01 -1.26 0.61
CA ASP A 36 10.42 -1.45 1.99
C ASP A 36 9.78 -0.38 2.88
N LEU A 37 9.17 -0.82 3.98
CA LEU A 37 8.82 0.05 5.08
C LEU A 37 9.84 -0.15 6.19
N HIS A 38 10.55 0.92 6.55
CA HIS A 38 11.50 0.88 7.65
C HIS A 38 10.80 1.20 8.97
N GLY A 39 11.40 0.78 10.09
CA GLY A 39 10.83 0.96 11.44
C GLY A 39 10.68 2.43 11.88
N ASP A 40 11.29 3.37 11.16
CA ASP A 40 11.09 4.82 11.36
C ASP A 40 9.89 5.38 10.57
N GLY A 41 9.12 4.52 9.89
CA GLY A 41 7.96 4.89 9.09
C GLY A 41 8.30 5.34 7.67
N THR A 42 9.55 5.24 7.23
CA THR A 42 9.92 5.60 5.85
C THR A 42 9.58 4.49 4.86
N LEU A 43 8.90 4.85 3.76
CA LEU A 43 8.56 3.94 2.68
C LEU A 43 9.52 4.17 1.50
N TRP A 44 10.19 3.12 1.04
CA TRP A 44 11.24 3.17 0.02
C TRP A 44 10.94 2.24 -1.16
N HIS A 45 11.55 2.56 -2.30
CA HIS A 45 11.74 1.65 -3.43
C HIS A 45 13.18 1.76 -3.94
N GLY A 46 13.99 0.74 -3.67
CA GLY A 46 15.45 0.82 -3.85
C GLY A 46 16.02 2.01 -3.08
N ASP A 47 16.82 2.86 -3.75
CA ASP A 47 17.40 4.06 -3.13
C ASP A 47 16.46 5.28 -3.13
N THR A 48 15.19 5.12 -3.55
CA THR A 48 14.23 6.22 -3.62
C THR A 48 13.28 6.20 -2.43
N LEU A 49 13.39 7.22 -1.56
CA LEU A 49 12.38 7.50 -0.55
C LEU A 49 11.08 7.94 -1.23
N ILE A 50 9.99 7.22 -0.99
CA ILE A 50 8.66 7.56 -1.49
C ILE A 50 8.00 8.59 -0.58
N THR A 51 7.88 8.29 0.72
CA THR A 51 7.26 9.18 1.71
C THR A 51 7.60 8.76 3.15
N HIS A 52 7.22 9.59 4.12
CA HIS A 52 7.20 9.26 5.53
C HIS A 52 5.76 8.98 5.97
N LEU A 53 5.49 7.79 6.49
CA LEU A 53 4.18 7.44 7.05
C LEU A 53 4.06 8.05 8.45
N PRO A 54 2.96 8.76 8.76
CA PRO A 54 2.80 9.41 10.05
C PRO A 54 2.50 8.35 11.13
N PRO A 55 2.91 8.56 12.39
CA PRO A 55 2.77 7.55 13.46
C PRO A 55 1.35 7.06 13.71
N ASN A 56 0.35 7.93 13.50
CA ASN A 56 -1.07 7.56 13.63
C ASN A 56 -1.50 6.52 12.58
N LEU A 57 -0.93 6.55 11.38
CA LEU A 57 -1.21 5.55 10.36
C LEU A 57 -0.60 4.20 10.73
N LEU A 58 0.63 4.19 11.26
CA LEU A 58 1.27 2.97 11.75
C LEU A 58 0.47 2.33 12.88
N ALA A 59 0.01 3.12 13.86
CA ALA A 59 -0.86 2.66 14.92
C ALA A 59 -2.21 2.12 14.41
N ALA A 60 -2.77 2.74 13.36
CA ALA A 60 -4.00 2.27 12.73
C ALA A 60 -3.80 0.92 12.01
N ALA A 61 -2.64 0.71 11.37
CA ALA A 61 -2.29 -0.55 10.72
C ALA A 61 -2.23 -1.69 11.72
N GLU A 62 -1.54 -1.46 12.84
CA GLU A 62 -1.42 -2.41 13.95
C GLU A 62 -2.79 -2.75 14.54
N ALA A 63 -3.59 -1.74 14.87
CA ALA A 63 -4.94 -1.94 15.43
C ALA A 63 -5.88 -2.71 14.49
N ALA A 64 -5.70 -2.56 13.17
CA ALA A 64 -6.48 -3.26 12.15
C ALA A 64 -5.91 -4.64 11.78
N ALA A 65 -4.76 -5.04 12.32
CA ALA A 65 -4.00 -6.22 11.91
C ALA A 65 -3.76 -6.27 10.38
N LEU A 66 -3.44 -5.11 9.78
CA LEU A 66 -3.13 -4.95 8.37
C LEU A 66 -1.65 -4.60 8.18
N PRO A 67 -0.99 -5.05 7.09
CA PRO A 67 0.35 -4.59 6.76
C PRO A 67 0.37 -3.06 6.59
N ALA A 68 1.28 -2.36 7.28
CA ALA A 68 1.36 -0.91 7.25
C ALA A 68 1.67 -0.35 5.85
N ILE A 69 2.39 -1.10 5.01
CA ILE A 69 2.57 -0.80 3.59
C ILE A 69 1.22 -0.60 2.89
N VAL A 70 0.21 -1.45 3.15
CA VAL A 70 -1.11 -1.36 2.51
C VAL A 70 -1.78 -0.04 2.86
N LEU A 71 -1.80 0.32 4.15
CA LEU A 71 -2.40 1.58 4.59
C LEU A 71 -1.63 2.79 4.04
N GLY A 72 -0.30 2.71 3.98
CA GLY A 72 0.53 3.75 3.37
C GLY A 72 0.23 3.95 1.88
N LEU A 73 0.10 2.86 1.12
CA LEU A 73 -0.27 2.91 -0.30
C LEU A 73 -1.69 3.47 -0.50
N LEU A 74 -2.63 3.11 0.37
CA LEU A 74 -3.99 3.66 0.32
C LEU A 74 -4.02 5.16 0.65
N ALA A 75 -3.28 5.60 1.67
CA ALA A 75 -3.17 7.01 2.03
C ALA A 75 -2.51 7.85 0.93
N LEU A 76 -1.53 7.30 0.21
CA LEU A 76 -0.97 7.91 -1.00
C LEU A 76 -2.01 7.96 -2.14
N ALA A 77 -2.79 6.90 -2.33
CA ALA A 77 -3.82 6.83 -3.36
C ALA A 77 -4.98 7.80 -3.13
N THR A 78 -5.38 8.02 -1.86
CA THR A 78 -6.42 9.00 -1.47
C THR A 78 -5.90 10.44 -1.46
N GLY A 79 -4.58 10.63 -1.46
CA GLY A 79 -3.96 11.94 -1.27
C GLY A 79 -3.98 12.42 0.19
N GLU A 80 -4.25 11.53 1.15
CA GLU A 80 -4.11 11.82 2.59
C GLU A 80 -2.64 12.05 2.97
N ILE A 81 -1.73 11.37 2.27
CA ILE A 81 -0.28 11.59 2.35
C ILE A 81 0.22 11.97 0.96
N ASP A 82 1.07 12.99 0.88
CA ASP A 82 1.81 13.28 -0.35
C ASP A 82 3.14 12.51 -0.37
N GLY A 83 3.43 11.93 -1.51
CA GLY A 83 4.71 11.27 -1.80
C GLY A 83 5.44 11.95 -2.96
N ASP A 84 5.15 13.22 -3.24
CA ASP A 84 5.65 14.00 -4.38
C ASP A 84 5.45 13.28 -5.73
N ARG A 85 4.37 12.49 -5.85
CA ARG A 85 4.12 11.58 -7.00
C ARG A 85 5.21 10.53 -7.24
N ARG A 86 6.14 10.31 -6.31
CA ARG A 86 7.25 9.35 -6.46
C ARG A 86 6.74 7.94 -6.64
N LEU A 87 5.75 7.50 -5.86
CA LEU A 87 5.13 6.17 -6.03
C LEU A 87 4.64 5.97 -7.47
N LYS A 88 3.88 6.93 -8.01
CA LYS A 88 3.41 6.89 -9.40
C LYS A 88 4.56 6.88 -10.41
N SER A 89 5.67 7.55 -10.12
CA SER A 89 6.85 7.63 -10.99
C SER A 89 7.64 6.32 -11.01
N VAL A 90 7.94 5.75 -9.84
CA VAL A 90 8.80 4.57 -9.72
C VAL A 90 8.02 3.25 -9.82
N LEU A 91 6.75 3.26 -9.42
CA LEU A 91 5.89 2.07 -9.29
C LEU A 91 4.45 2.33 -9.76
N PRO A 92 4.25 2.70 -11.05
CA PRO A 92 2.94 3.08 -11.57
C PRO A 92 1.89 1.97 -11.45
N LYS A 93 2.28 0.70 -11.56
CA LYS A 93 1.34 -0.45 -11.42
C LYS A 93 0.84 -0.61 -9.98
N VAL A 94 1.71 -0.36 -9.00
CA VAL A 94 1.35 -0.42 -7.57
C VAL A 94 0.47 0.77 -7.21
N ASP A 95 0.78 1.97 -7.71
CA ASP A 95 -0.07 3.16 -7.56
C ASP A 95 -1.48 2.92 -8.12
N SER A 96 -1.59 2.33 -9.31
CA SER A 96 -2.89 1.97 -9.89
C SER A 96 -3.63 0.92 -9.06
N ALA A 97 -2.96 -0.15 -8.62
CA ALA A 97 -3.59 -1.19 -7.79
C ALA A 97 -4.09 -0.63 -6.45
N ALA A 98 -3.34 0.27 -5.82
CA ALA A 98 -3.75 0.95 -4.60
C ALA A 98 -4.99 1.83 -4.83
N LYS A 99 -5.06 2.55 -5.96
CA LYS A 99 -6.25 3.33 -6.35
C LYS A 99 -7.46 2.46 -6.64
N ASP A 100 -7.28 1.33 -7.31
CA ASP A 100 -8.37 0.41 -7.60
C ASP A 100 -8.92 -0.21 -6.31
N LEU A 101 -8.04 -0.61 -5.38
CA LEU A 101 -8.44 -1.07 -4.05
C LEU A 101 -9.18 0.04 -3.30
N MET A 102 -8.65 1.28 -3.29
CA MET A 102 -9.31 2.44 -2.68
C MET A 102 -10.71 2.65 -3.27
N LEU A 103 -10.84 2.73 -4.59
CA LEU A 103 -12.12 2.91 -5.27
C LEU A 103 -13.09 1.79 -4.91
N MET A 104 -12.64 0.54 -4.83
CA MET A 104 -13.50 -0.58 -4.43
C MET A 104 -13.91 -0.56 -2.95
N THR A 105 -13.07 0.01 -2.08
CA THR A 105 -13.45 0.26 -0.68
C THR A 105 -14.43 1.42 -0.53
N VAL A 106 -14.36 2.45 -1.40
CA VAL A 106 -15.23 3.65 -1.36
C VAL A 106 -16.53 3.47 -2.16
N CYS A 107 -16.52 2.86 -3.34
CA CYS A 107 -17.69 2.63 -4.20
C CYS A 107 -18.79 1.77 -3.54
N ARG A 108 -18.50 1.09 -2.43
CA ARG A 108 -19.51 0.37 -1.64
C ARG A 108 -20.11 1.20 -0.49
N LEU A 109 -19.75 2.48 -0.36
CA LEU A 109 -20.41 3.44 0.54
C LEU A 109 -21.50 4.25 -0.18
N CYS A 110 -21.54 4.21 -1.51
CA CYS A 110 -22.56 4.83 -2.35
C CYS A 110 -23.53 3.81 -2.99
N GLY A 111 -23.54 2.58 -2.50
CA GLY A 111 -24.55 1.55 -2.78
C GLY A 111 -25.33 1.20 -1.53
#